data_AF-A0A0V0XEE0-F1
#
_entry.id   AF-A0A0V0XEE0-F1
#
_cell.length_a   1.000
_cell.length_b   1.000
_cell.length_c   1.000
_cell.angle_alpha   90.00
_cell.angle_beta   90.00
_cell.angle_gamma   90.00
#
_symmetry.space_group_name_H-M   'P 1'
#
loop_
_entity.id
_entity.type
_entity.pdbx_description
1 polymer ?
#
loop_
_entity_poly.entity_id
_entity_poly.type
_entity_poly.pdbx_seq_one_letter_code
_entity_poly.pdbx_strand_id
1 'polypeptide(L)'
;MQNSVPNIVEVNEVLMEVNKTPWQVKSYLGKGCFGAIVAALENANRDIRSILLEVKVMQQLAEIKSTHCCAVFDRGQNGDKFNWVAMTLVGKSSMKLQMELKKIYTSHSFTSCQGTSFYASSDALQEREQGRQDDIWAWFFMTIEFTGITTREKLKDMAKDRQFYVENSDKHLTGFPK
;
A
#
# COMPACT_ATOMS: atom_id res chain seq x y z
N MET A 1 -27.32 3.73 15.21
CA MET A 1 -26.90 4.88 14.37
C MET A 1 -25.89 4.36 13.36
N GLN A 2 -26.01 4.68 12.07
CA GLN A 2 -25.03 4.27 11.06
C GLN A 2 -23.90 5.30 11.02
N ASN A 3 -22.72 4.92 11.51
CA ASN A 3 -21.51 5.72 11.38
C ASN A 3 -20.96 5.55 9.95
N SER A 4 -21.58 6.22 8.98
CA SER A 4 -21.02 6.36 7.64
C SER A 4 -19.69 7.10 7.74
N VAL A 5 -18.58 6.38 7.57
CA VAL A 5 -17.23 6.96 7.51
C VAL A 5 -17.24 8.07 6.44
N PRO A 6 -16.79 9.29 6.75
CA PRO A 6 -16.80 10.38 5.78
C PRO A 6 -16.02 9.95 4.53
N ASN A 7 -16.65 10.10 3.37
CA ASN A 7 -16.04 9.73 2.12
C ASN A 7 -14.96 10.76 1.79
N ILE A 8 -13.71 10.31 1.62
CA ILE A 8 -12.55 11.22 1.49
C ILE A 8 -12.63 12.03 0.17
N VAL A 9 -13.30 11.46 -0.82
CA VAL A 9 -13.56 12.00 -2.15
C VAL A 9 -14.98 11.58 -2.58
N GLU A 10 -15.70 12.44 -3.28
CA GLU A 10 -17.03 12.13 -3.81
C GLU A 10 -17.03 11.74 -5.30
N VAL A 11 -18.06 11.00 -5.75
CA VAL A 11 -18.20 10.63 -7.16
C VAL A 11 -18.71 11.84 -7.96
N ASN A 12 -18.09 12.11 -9.10
CA ASN A 12 -18.16 13.35 -9.85
C ASN A 12 -17.47 14.56 -9.19
N GLU A 13 -16.77 14.42 -8.06
CA GLU A 13 -15.86 15.47 -7.58
C GLU A 13 -14.81 15.77 -8.66
N VAL A 14 -14.52 17.06 -8.84
CA VAL A 14 -13.57 17.56 -9.83
C VAL A 14 -12.29 17.94 -9.10
N LEU A 15 -11.23 17.17 -9.33
CA LEU A 15 -9.90 17.47 -8.80
C LEU A 15 -9.20 18.42 -9.77
N MET A 16 -8.87 19.61 -9.27
CA MET A 16 -8.19 20.67 -10.02
C MET A 16 -6.70 20.69 -9.65
N GLU A 17 -5.84 20.98 -10.62
CA GLU A 17 -4.49 21.49 -10.34
C GLU A 17 -4.55 23.01 -10.12
N VAL A 18 -3.49 23.61 -9.56
CA VAL A 18 -3.43 25.05 -9.26
C VAL A 18 -3.55 25.93 -10.53
N ASN A 19 -3.26 25.40 -11.72
CA ASN A 19 -3.34 26.14 -12.99
C ASN A 19 -3.89 25.35 -14.20
N LYS A 20 -4.30 24.08 -14.06
CA LYS A 20 -4.61 23.20 -15.21
C LYS A 20 -5.89 22.35 -15.06
N THR A 21 -6.00 21.33 -15.90
CA THR A 21 -7.19 20.64 -16.37
C THR A 21 -7.89 19.76 -15.31
N PRO A 22 -9.23 19.64 -15.37
CA PRO A 22 -10.01 18.94 -14.35
C PRO A 22 -9.94 17.42 -14.49
N TRP A 23 -9.58 16.71 -13.43
CA TRP A 23 -9.80 15.26 -13.33
C TRP A 23 -11.18 14.99 -12.71
N GLN A 24 -12.06 14.29 -13.42
CA GLN A 24 -13.37 13.94 -12.86
C GLN A 24 -13.37 12.53 -12.26
N VAL A 25 -13.69 12.43 -10.97
CA VAL A 25 -13.82 11.15 -10.27
C VAL A 25 -15.03 10.37 -10.79
N LYS A 26 -14.81 9.14 -11.25
CA LYS A 26 -15.83 8.24 -11.83
C LYS A 26 -16.31 7.17 -10.85
N SER A 27 -15.42 6.59 -10.04
CA SER A 27 -15.80 5.57 -9.05
C SER A 27 -14.77 5.40 -7.94
N TYR A 28 -15.22 4.91 -6.79
CA TYR A 28 -14.35 4.52 -5.68
C TYR A 28 -13.76 3.12 -5.92
N LEU A 29 -12.45 2.95 -5.74
CA LEU A 29 -11.76 1.67 -5.96
C LEU A 29 -11.34 0.98 -4.65
N GLY A 30 -10.99 1.75 -3.61
CA GLY A 30 -10.65 1.19 -2.30
C GLY A 30 -10.08 2.21 -1.31
N LYS A 31 -9.97 1.79 -0.05
CA LYS A 31 -9.32 2.55 1.04
C LYS A 31 -8.03 1.85 1.46
N GLY A 32 -6.99 2.61 1.76
CA GLY A 32 -5.80 2.16 2.49
C GLY A 32 -5.65 2.89 3.82
N CYS A 33 -4.55 2.63 4.54
CA CYS A 33 -4.24 3.34 5.79
C CYS A 33 -3.95 4.83 5.53
N PHE A 34 -3.28 5.13 4.41
CA PHE A 34 -2.74 6.44 4.07
C PHE A 34 -3.64 7.27 3.13
N GLY A 35 -4.82 6.77 2.75
CA GLY A 35 -5.72 7.48 1.83
C GLY A 35 -6.78 6.60 1.16
N ALA A 36 -7.31 7.08 0.04
CA ALA A 36 -8.27 6.39 -0.80
C ALA A 36 -7.82 6.37 -2.27
N ILE A 37 -8.25 5.35 -3.01
CA ILE A 37 -7.99 5.17 -4.44
C ILE A 37 -9.31 5.27 -5.18
N VAL A 38 -9.33 6.06 -6.25
CA VAL A 38 -10.50 6.29 -7.11
C VAL A 38 -10.10 6.12 -8.57
N ALA A 39 -11.06 5.74 -9.43
CA ALA A 39 -10.92 5.90 -10.87
C ALA A 39 -11.33 7.31 -11.24
N ALA A 40 -10.51 8.01 -12.01
CA ALA A 40 -10.80 9.34 -12.54
C ALA A 40 -10.53 9.38 -14.05
N LEU A 41 -11.18 10.30 -14.76
CA LEU A 41 -10.95 10.56 -16.18
C LEU A 41 -10.20 11.88 -16.36
N GLU A 42 -9.11 11.84 -17.11
CA GLU A 42 -8.29 13.00 -17.52
C GLU A 42 -9.04 13.85 -18.55
N ASN A 43 -8.94 15.17 -18.46
CA ASN A 43 -9.39 16.12 -19.50
C ASN A 43 -8.21 16.91 -20.09
N ALA A 44 -7.18 16.18 -20.55
CA ALA A 44 -5.87 16.63 -21.04
C ALA A 44 -4.83 17.01 -19.95
N ASN A 45 -3.60 17.30 -20.41
CA ASN A 45 -2.37 16.72 -19.86
C ASN A 45 -1.26 17.76 -19.54
N ARG A 46 -0.50 17.54 -18.46
CA ARG A 46 0.97 17.75 -18.26
C ARG A 46 1.41 18.54 -17.03
N ASP A 47 2.51 18.03 -16.47
CA ASP A 47 3.47 18.63 -15.51
C ASP A 47 2.91 19.01 -14.12
N ILE A 48 3.70 18.72 -13.09
CA ILE A 48 3.27 17.82 -12.01
C ILE A 48 3.70 18.39 -10.64
N ARG A 49 2.80 18.85 -9.71
CA ARG A 49 3.14 19.42 -8.36
C ARG A 49 1.98 19.37 -7.32
N SER A 50 2.00 18.77 -6.11
CA SER A 50 2.83 17.75 -5.40
C SER A 50 1.91 16.54 -5.02
N ILE A 51 2.26 15.41 -4.37
CA ILE A 51 3.21 15.04 -3.29
C ILE A 51 4.66 14.85 -3.77
N LEU A 52 5.67 15.14 -2.92
CA LEU A 52 7.09 15.22 -3.34
C LEU A 52 7.88 13.90 -3.46
N LEU A 53 7.92 13.01 -2.47
CA LEU A 53 8.84 11.87 -2.48
C LEU A 53 8.42 10.78 -3.48
N GLU A 54 7.21 10.24 -3.30
CA GLU A 54 6.66 9.15 -4.15
C GLU A 54 6.77 9.50 -5.64
N VAL A 55 6.38 10.71 -6.01
CA VAL A 55 6.38 11.12 -7.41
C VAL A 55 7.79 11.40 -7.93
N LYS A 56 8.75 11.88 -7.12
CA LYS A 56 10.16 11.94 -7.56
C LYS A 56 10.69 10.55 -7.91
N VAL A 57 10.41 9.56 -7.06
CA VAL A 57 10.79 8.16 -7.29
C VAL A 57 10.12 7.63 -8.57
N MET A 58 8.82 7.89 -8.75
CA MET A 58 8.07 7.46 -9.94
C MET A 58 8.51 8.18 -11.23
N GLN A 59 8.95 9.44 -11.15
CA GLN A 59 9.55 10.17 -12.28
C GLN A 59 10.88 9.55 -12.68
N GLN A 60 11.77 9.25 -11.72
CA GLN A 60 13.04 8.55 -12.00
C GLN A 60 12.82 7.13 -12.56
N LEU A 61 11.81 6.41 -12.07
CA LEU A 61 11.41 5.09 -12.60
C LEU A 61 10.87 5.18 -14.04
N ALA A 62 10.23 6.30 -14.42
CA ALA A 62 9.80 6.57 -15.79
C ALA A 62 10.96 6.98 -16.71
N GLU A 63 11.94 7.74 -16.20
CA GLU A 63 13.17 8.10 -16.94
C GLU A 63 13.97 6.87 -17.38
N ILE A 64 14.14 5.89 -16.47
CA ILE A 64 14.76 4.59 -16.80
C ILE A 64 13.83 3.63 -17.57
N LYS A 65 12.60 4.05 -17.88
CA LYS A 65 11.57 3.29 -18.61
C LYS A 65 11.23 1.95 -17.95
N SER A 66 11.09 1.93 -16.61
CA SER A 66 10.71 0.75 -15.85
C SER A 66 9.36 0.19 -16.33
N THR A 67 9.36 -1.06 -16.76
CA THR A 67 8.16 -1.81 -17.20
C THR A 67 7.33 -2.37 -16.04
N HIS A 68 7.79 -2.18 -14.79
CA HIS A 68 7.18 -2.76 -13.58
C HIS A 68 6.62 -1.71 -12.62
N CYS A 69 6.61 -0.44 -13.03
CA CYS A 69 6.13 0.69 -12.21
C CYS A 69 5.01 1.44 -12.95
N CYS A 70 4.06 2.02 -12.22
CA CYS A 70 3.00 2.82 -12.84
C CYS A 70 3.58 4.16 -13.32
N ALA A 71 3.19 4.63 -14.51
CA ALA A 71 3.46 6.01 -14.89
C ALA A 71 2.57 6.95 -14.07
N VAL A 72 3.16 8.04 -13.55
CA VAL A 72 2.42 9.18 -12.97
C VAL A 72 2.12 10.18 -14.09
N PHE A 73 0.87 10.61 -14.19
CA PHE A 73 0.41 11.54 -15.23
C PHE A 73 0.24 12.96 -14.69
N ASP A 74 -0.27 13.09 -13.45
CA ASP A 74 -0.58 14.37 -12.83
C ASP A 74 -0.58 14.26 -11.29
N ARG A 75 -0.58 15.38 -10.57
CA ARG A 75 -0.75 15.45 -9.11
C ARG A 75 -1.17 16.85 -8.68
N GLY A 76 -1.90 16.96 -7.57
CA GLY A 76 -2.36 18.25 -7.05
C GLY A 76 -2.85 18.18 -5.60
N GLN A 77 -3.53 19.24 -5.18
CA GLN A 77 -3.97 19.46 -3.81
C GLN A 77 -5.40 20.04 -3.79
N ASN A 78 -6.33 19.40 -3.08
CA ASN A 78 -7.73 19.85 -2.98
C ASN A 78 -7.89 20.83 -1.80
N GLY A 79 -7.19 21.97 -1.88
CA GLY A 79 -7.00 22.87 -0.73
C GLY A 79 -6.38 22.14 0.47
N ASP A 80 -6.79 22.50 1.68
CA ASP A 80 -6.27 21.85 2.90
C ASP A 80 -6.87 20.47 3.19
N LYS A 81 -7.72 19.91 2.30
CA LYS A 81 -8.36 18.60 2.52
C LYS A 81 -7.39 17.43 2.34
N PHE A 82 -6.70 17.36 1.20
CA PHE A 82 -5.82 16.26 0.82
C PHE A 82 -4.94 16.59 -0.40
N ASN A 83 -3.83 15.86 -0.54
CA ASN A 83 -3.04 15.78 -1.77
C ASN A 83 -3.49 14.56 -2.60
N TRP A 84 -3.38 14.64 -3.92
CA TRP A 84 -3.75 13.57 -4.85
C TRP A 84 -2.69 13.37 -5.94
N VAL A 85 -2.58 12.14 -6.46
CA VAL A 85 -1.67 11.77 -7.57
C VAL A 85 -2.46 10.92 -8.56
N ALA A 86 -2.48 11.34 -9.83
CA ALA A 86 -3.05 10.56 -10.93
C ALA A 86 -1.96 9.70 -11.58
N MET A 87 -2.23 8.41 -11.70
CA MET A 87 -1.28 7.41 -12.21
C MET A 87 -1.99 6.33 -13.04
N THR A 88 -1.21 5.47 -13.67
CA THR A 88 -1.70 4.35 -14.49
C THR A 88 -2.70 3.49 -13.73
N LEU A 89 -3.94 3.40 -14.22
CA LEU A 89 -4.94 2.49 -13.67
C LEU A 89 -4.57 1.05 -14.02
N VAL A 90 -4.30 0.24 -12.99
CA VAL A 90 -3.96 -1.19 -13.11
C VAL A 90 -5.17 -2.08 -12.77
N GLY A 91 -5.05 -3.37 -13.06
CA GLY A 91 -6.05 -4.38 -12.71
C GLY A 91 -6.16 -4.67 -11.20
N LYS A 92 -6.89 -5.73 -10.85
CA LYS A 92 -7.01 -6.19 -9.46
C LYS A 92 -5.62 -6.50 -8.88
N SER A 93 -5.36 -6.08 -7.64
CA SER A 93 -4.12 -6.41 -6.94
C SER A 93 -3.97 -7.93 -6.74
N SER A 94 -2.72 -8.42 -6.66
CA SER A 94 -2.41 -9.84 -6.37
C SER A 94 -3.23 -10.39 -5.20
N MET A 95 -3.28 -9.65 -4.09
CA MET A 95 -4.02 -10.05 -2.89
C MET A 95 -5.51 -10.26 -3.16
N LYS A 96 -6.14 -9.42 -4.00
CA LYS A 96 -7.55 -9.58 -4.38
C LYS A 96 -7.75 -10.78 -5.31
N LEU A 97 -6.86 -10.98 -6.28
CA LEU A 97 -6.86 -12.16 -7.16
C LEU A 97 -6.68 -13.46 -6.37
N GLN A 98 -5.78 -13.49 -5.39
CA GLN A 98 -5.57 -14.65 -4.51
C GLN A 98 -6.80 -14.97 -3.66
N MET A 99 -7.49 -13.96 -3.11
CA MET A 99 -8.74 -14.17 -2.34
C MET A 99 -9.85 -14.77 -3.22
N GLU A 100 -10.01 -14.24 -4.44
CA GLU A 100 -10.97 -14.75 -5.43
C GLU A 100 -10.65 -16.19 -5.86
N LEU A 101 -9.38 -16.50 -6.18
CA LEU A 101 -8.93 -17.84 -6.56
C LEU A 101 -9.09 -18.87 -5.42
N LYS A 102 -8.71 -18.49 -4.20
CA LYS A 102 -8.84 -19.36 -3.00
C LYS A 102 -10.30 -19.51 -2.54
N LYS A 103 -11.27 -18.80 -3.17
CA LYS A 103 -12.69 -18.70 -2.78
C LYS A 103 -12.92 -18.30 -1.33
N ILE A 104 -11.98 -17.56 -0.73
CA ILE A 104 -12.04 -17.16 0.68
C ILE A 104 -12.91 -15.90 0.80
N TYR A 105 -14.23 -16.08 0.79
CA TYR A 105 -15.24 -15.03 1.01
C TYR A 105 -15.33 -14.56 2.48
N THR A 106 -14.23 -14.64 3.26
CA THR A 106 -14.23 -14.11 4.62
C THR A 106 -14.30 -12.59 4.57
N SER A 107 -15.35 -12.00 5.15
CA SER A 107 -15.53 -10.55 5.27
C SER A 107 -14.60 -9.94 6.32
N HIS A 108 -13.28 -10.10 6.14
CA HIS A 108 -12.27 -9.37 6.90
C HIS A 108 -12.21 -7.94 6.36
N SER A 109 -12.71 -7.00 7.15
CA SER A 109 -12.55 -5.57 6.88
C SER A 109 -11.07 -5.20 6.99
N PHE A 110 -10.39 -5.03 5.85
CA PHE A 110 -9.02 -4.52 5.79
C PHE A 110 -9.00 -3.00 6.08
N THR A 111 -9.30 -2.65 7.32
CA THR A 111 -9.36 -1.28 7.86
C THR A 111 -8.06 -0.86 8.56
N SER A 112 -7.03 -1.72 8.54
CA SER A 112 -5.75 -1.53 9.23
C SER A 112 -4.59 -2.01 8.36
N CYS A 113 -3.38 -1.50 8.63
CA CYS A 113 -2.14 -1.94 7.97
C CYS A 113 -1.61 -3.31 8.47
N GLN A 114 -2.44 -4.08 9.18
CA GLN A 114 -2.10 -5.44 9.64
C GLN A 114 -1.76 -6.40 8.49
N GLY A 115 -2.25 -6.12 7.28
CA GLY A 115 -1.84 -6.85 6.07
C GLY A 115 -0.34 -6.75 5.76
N THR A 116 0.32 -5.64 6.14
CA THR A 116 1.76 -5.41 5.94
C THR A 116 2.60 -6.10 7.02
N SER A 117 2.11 -6.17 8.26
CA SER A 117 2.79 -6.82 9.39
C SER A 117 3.15 -8.28 9.12
N PHE A 118 2.33 -9.02 8.36
CA PHE A 118 2.64 -10.41 7.96
C PHE A 118 3.92 -10.55 7.12
N TYR A 119 4.33 -9.50 6.41
CA TYR A 119 5.52 -9.48 5.55
C TYR A 119 6.66 -8.66 6.15
N ALA A 120 6.48 -8.07 7.34
CA ALA A 120 7.49 -7.24 8.00
C ALA A 120 8.68 -8.08 8.49
N SER A 121 9.88 -7.50 8.37
CA SER A 121 11.12 -8.03 8.95
C SER A 121 11.16 -7.88 10.47
N SER A 122 12.17 -8.48 11.11
CA SER A 122 12.43 -8.27 12.55
C SER A 122 12.76 -6.80 12.86
N ASP A 123 13.54 -6.14 12.00
CA ASP A 123 13.96 -4.75 12.20
C ASP A 123 12.79 -3.78 12.01
N ALA A 124 11.93 -4.01 11.02
CA ALA A 124 10.72 -3.23 10.80
C ALA A 124 9.69 -3.39 11.94
N LEU A 125 9.62 -4.55 12.60
CA LEU A 125 8.80 -4.74 13.81
C LEU A 125 9.42 -4.13 15.08
N GLN A 126 10.72 -3.81 15.06
CA GLN A 126 11.43 -3.12 16.15
C GLN A 126 11.51 -1.60 15.95
N GLU A 127 10.73 -1.04 15.02
CA GLU A 127 10.72 0.38 14.65
C GLU A 127 12.12 0.93 14.28
N ARG A 128 13.01 0.06 13.79
CA ARG A 128 14.36 0.42 13.33
C ARG A 128 14.31 1.04 11.93
N GLU A 129 15.40 1.69 11.54
CA GLU A 129 15.57 2.23 10.18
C GLU A 129 15.47 1.11 9.14
N GLN A 130 14.51 1.24 8.23
CA GLN A 130 14.23 0.25 7.18
C GLN A 130 15.21 0.38 6.01
N GLY A 131 15.67 -0.75 5.48
CA GLY A 131 16.57 -0.81 4.34
C GLY A 131 16.23 -1.92 3.36
N ARG A 132 17.04 -2.06 2.31
CA ARG A 132 16.84 -2.99 1.18
C ARG A 132 16.67 -4.47 1.58
N GLN A 133 17.09 -4.86 2.78
CA GLN A 133 16.85 -6.20 3.33
C GLN A 133 15.37 -6.45 3.64
N ASP A 134 14.61 -5.41 4.00
CA ASP A 134 13.23 -5.52 4.47
C ASP A 134 12.26 -5.72 3.30
N ASP A 135 12.56 -5.12 2.14
CA ASP A 135 11.91 -5.42 0.86
C ASP A 135 12.11 -6.90 0.46
N ILE A 136 13.31 -7.45 0.67
CA ILE A 136 13.63 -8.85 0.39
C ILE A 136 12.90 -9.79 1.36
N TRP A 137 12.85 -9.45 2.65
CA TRP A 137 12.03 -10.16 3.65
C TRP A 137 10.56 -10.21 3.24
N ALA A 138 10.00 -9.07 2.82
CA ALA A 138 8.61 -8.99 2.38
C ALA A 138 8.36 -9.80 1.11
N TRP A 139 9.26 -9.70 0.12
CA TRP A 139 9.19 -10.45 -1.13
C TRP A 139 9.28 -11.97 -0.93
N PHE A 140 10.12 -12.44 0.00
CA PHE A 140 10.22 -13.85 0.37
C PHE A 140 8.89 -14.42 0.87
N PHE A 141 8.26 -13.78 1.86
CA PHE A 141 6.97 -14.25 2.38
C PHE A 141 5.81 -14.08 1.37
N MET A 142 5.84 -13.03 0.55
CA MET A 142 4.90 -12.87 -0.57
C MET A 142 5.02 -14.01 -1.58
N THR A 143 6.25 -14.43 -1.89
CA THR A 143 6.56 -15.54 -2.83
C THR A 143 6.09 -16.88 -2.26
N ILE A 144 6.21 -17.11 -0.96
CA ILE A 144 5.66 -18.30 -0.29
C ILE A 144 4.12 -18.33 -0.38
N GLU A 145 3.42 -17.20 -0.23
CA GLU A 145 1.95 -17.19 -0.39
C GLU A 145 1.51 -17.37 -1.85
N PHE A 146 2.24 -16.77 -2.80
CA PHE A 146 1.99 -16.91 -4.25
C PHE A 146 2.17 -18.35 -4.73
N THR A 147 3.25 -19.02 -4.31
CA THR A 147 3.56 -20.41 -4.70
C THR A 147 2.65 -21.44 -4.03
N GLY A 148 1.88 -21.05 -3.00
CA GLY A 148 0.93 -21.92 -2.31
C GLY A 148 1.57 -22.99 -1.43
N ILE A 149 2.89 -22.97 -1.25
CA ILE A 149 3.66 -23.93 -0.44
C ILE A 149 3.20 -23.93 1.04
N THR A 150 2.78 -22.76 1.54
CA THR A 150 2.33 -22.56 2.92
C THR A 150 0.97 -21.88 2.95
N THR A 151 0.09 -22.30 3.85
CA THR A 151 -1.22 -21.67 4.07
C THR A 151 -1.08 -20.28 4.69
N ARG A 152 -2.04 -19.40 4.41
CA ARG A 152 -2.06 -18.03 4.97
C ARG A 152 -2.15 -18.04 6.50
N GLU A 153 -2.71 -19.09 7.06
CA GLU A 153 -2.85 -19.35 8.49
C GLU A 153 -1.48 -19.57 9.13
N LYS A 154 -0.69 -20.51 8.59
CA LYS A 154 0.70 -20.73 9.01
C LYS A 154 1.56 -19.48 8.85
N LEU A 155 1.35 -18.69 7.79
CA LEU A 155 2.06 -17.40 7.62
C LEU A 155 1.67 -16.37 8.69
N LYS A 156 0.39 -16.30 9.12
CA LYS A 156 -0.01 -15.46 10.26
C LYS A 156 0.65 -15.93 11.55
N ASP A 157 0.72 -17.24 11.78
CA ASP A 157 1.31 -17.80 13.00
C ASP A 157 2.82 -17.53 13.04
N MET A 158 3.55 -17.76 11.93
CA MET A 158 4.97 -17.38 11.79
C MET A 158 5.21 -15.86 11.99
N ALA A 159 4.23 -15.01 11.66
CA ALA A 159 4.32 -13.57 11.91
C ALA A 159 4.11 -13.22 13.39
N LYS A 160 3.17 -13.88 14.09
CA LYS A 160 3.01 -13.77 15.55
C LYS A 160 4.26 -14.24 16.28
N ASP A 161 4.83 -15.37 15.87
CA ASP A 161 6.05 -15.93 16.45
C ASP A 161 7.22 -14.94 16.29
N ARG A 162 7.38 -14.34 15.10
CA ARG A 162 8.37 -13.26 14.89
C ARG A 162 8.15 -12.09 15.84
N GLN A 163 6.92 -11.61 15.97
CA GLN A 163 6.58 -10.51 16.88
C GLN A 163 6.84 -10.88 18.34
N PHE A 164 6.52 -12.11 18.76
CA PHE A 164 6.82 -12.60 20.10
C PHE A 164 8.33 -12.65 20.38
N TYR A 165 9.15 -13.14 19.44
CA TYR A 165 10.61 -13.13 19.59
C TYR A 165 11.19 -11.70 19.62
N VAL A 166 10.59 -10.77 18.88
CA VAL A 166 10.91 -9.34 18.92
C VAL A 166 10.61 -8.74 20.31
N GLU A 167 9.40 -8.96 20.85
CA GLU A 167 8.95 -8.42 22.15
C GLU A 167 9.64 -9.07 23.38
N ASN A 168 10.45 -10.11 23.16
CA ASN A 168 11.10 -10.89 24.21
C ASN A 168 12.62 -11.09 23.99
N SER A 169 13.25 -10.36 23.06
CA SER A 169 14.69 -10.45 22.75
C SER A 169 15.57 -10.38 24.00
N ASP A 170 15.30 -9.39 24.85
CA ASP A 170 16.15 -9.01 25.98
C ASP A 170 16.08 -10.03 27.12
N LYS A 171 14.99 -10.81 27.17
CA LYS A 171 14.72 -11.82 28.21
C LYS A 171 15.50 -13.12 27.98
N HIS A 172 15.95 -13.38 26.74
CA HIS A 172 16.70 -14.59 26.40
C HIS A 172 18.22 -14.44 26.48
N LEU A 173 18.74 -13.20 26.56
CA LEU A 173 20.19 -12.94 26.65
C LEU A 173 20.77 -13.17 28.06
N THR A 174 19.94 -13.40 29.07
CA THR A 174 20.34 -13.67 30.47
C THR A 174 20.70 -15.14 30.75
N GLY A 175 20.52 -16.03 29.76
CA GLY A 175 20.63 -17.49 29.94
C GLY A 175 22.01 -18.12 29.70
N PHE A 176 23.00 -17.37 29.21
CA PHE A 176 24.35 -17.89 28.99
C PHE A 176 25.23 -17.77 30.24
N PRO A 177 25.78 -18.86 30.81
CA PRO A 177 26.85 -18.78 31.78
C PRO A 177 28.12 -18.21 31.12
N LYS A 178 28.96 -17.56 31.93
CA LYS A 178 30.30 -17.08 31.55
C LYS A 178 31.34 -18.19 31.59
#